data_AF-A0A382BFB2-F1
#
_entry.id   AF-A0A382BFB2-F1
#
_cell.length_a   1.000
_cell.length_b   1.000
_cell.length_c   1.000
_cell.angle_alpha   90.00
_cell.angle_beta   90.00
_cell.angle_gamma   90.00
#
_symmetry.space_group_name_H-M   'P 1'
#
loop_
_entity.id
_entity.type
_entity.pdbx_description
1 polymer ?
#
loop_
_entity_poly.entity_id
_entity_poly.type
_entity_poly.pdbx_seq_one_letter_code
_entity_poly.pdbx_strand_id
1 'polypeptide(L)'
;MGNYMKNHKHNNGFTLIELIMVMIILGILSAVAIPRYLETIEKSEIASQDAVITKLCAALENYAQHKMLTEGRRIWPTNPFDALETKPHTYTDDVNAVDADVDNEWTFVVEAWANGTGRITHQRADNTRWEWSYDSGVNSGSDVDVSGAVYERSPLDTRGTTILFE
;
A
#
# COMPACT_ATOMS: atom_id res chain seq x y z
N MET A 1 37.56 45.51 54.98
CA MET A 1 37.19 45.94 53.62
C MET A 1 37.62 44.83 52.67
N GLY A 2 36.72 43.97 52.18
CA GLY A 2 37.03 42.90 51.24
C GLY A 2 36.41 43.21 49.87
N ASN A 3 37.24 43.30 48.83
CA ASN A 3 36.81 43.66 47.47
C ASN A 3 36.02 42.52 46.81
N TYR A 4 34.87 42.85 46.22
CA TYR A 4 34.08 41.96 45.37
C TYR A 4 34.59 42.01 43.93
N MET A 5 35.21 40.93 43.44
CA MET A 5 35.55 40.77 42.02
C MET A 5 34.32 40.35 41.23
N LYS A 6 33.83 41.23 40.35
CA LYS A 6 32.79 40.93 39.35
C LYS A 6 33.42 40.18 38.17
N ASN A 7 33.07 38.90 38.00
CA ASN A 7 33.36 38.15 36.78
C ASN A 7 32.48 38.66 35.63
N HIS A 8 33.08 39.24 34.60
CA HIS A 8 32.41 39.52 33.33
C HIS A 8 32.33 38.23 32.50
N LYS A 9 31.15 37.60 32.45
CA LYS A 9 30.86 36.55 31.47
C LYS A 9 30.86 37.20 30.07
N HIS A 10 31.72 36.71 29.17
CA HIS A 10 31.67 37.09 27.76
C HIS A 10 30.44 36.43 27.14
N ASN A 11 29.38 37.21 26.94
CA ASN A 11 28.20 36.76 26.22
C ASN A 11 28.49 36.87 24.72
N ASN A 12 29.10 35.83 24.13
CA ASN A 12 29.24 35.73 22.68
C ASN A 12 27.86 35.46 22.08
N GLY A 13 27.18 36.52 21.64
CA GLY A 13 25.93 36.41 20.87
C GLY A 13 26.21 35.94 19.44
N PHE A 14 25.27 35.17 18.88
CA PHE A 14 25.28 34.81 17.45
C PHE A 14 25.29 36.07 16.57
N THR A 15 26.10 36.07 15.52
CA THR A 15 26.11 37.16 14.54
C THR A 15 24.99 36.97 13.51
N LEU A 16 24.47 38.08 12.96
CA LEU A 16 23.48 38.03 11.89
C LEU A 16 24.01 37.31 10.64
N ILE A 17 25.31 37.45 10.36
CA ILE A 17 25.94 36.81 9.19
C ILE A 17 26.01 35.30 9.34
N GLU A 18 26.25 34.77 10.55
CA GLU A 18 26.22 33.32 10.80
C GLU A 18 24.84 32.74 10.53
N LEU A 19 23.77 33.43 10.97
CA LEU A 19 22.41 32.98 10.71
C LEU A 19 22.06 32.98 9.21
N ILE A 20 22.50 34.01 8.48
CA ILE A 20 22.27 34.12 7.03
C ILE A 20 23.02 33.03 6.27
N MET A 21 24.29 32.78 6.62
CA MET A 21 25.08 31.72 5.96
C MET A 21 24.45 30.35 6.17
N VAL A 22 23.97 30.05 7.38
CA VAL A 22 23.26 28.80 7.69
C VAL A 22 21.99 28.69 6.86
N MET A 23 21.20 29.76 6.74
CA MET A 23 19.97 29.76 5.92
C MET A 23 20.27 29.50 4.44
N ILE A 24 21.35 30.08 3.89
CA ILE A 24 21.76 29.84 2.50
C ILE A 24 22.14 28.37 2.29
N ILE A 25 22.94 27.79 3.19
CA ILE A 25 23.35 26.39 3.10
C ILE A 25 22.11 25.47 3.20
N LEU A 26 21.23 25.70 4.18
CA LEU A 26 19.98 24.94 4.31
C LEU A 26 19.10 25.10 3.07
N GLY A 27 19.01 26.30 2.49
CA GLY A 27 18.24 26.54 1.27
C GLY A 27 18.73 25.68 0.08
N ILE A 28 20.05 25.61 -0.13
CA ILE A 28 20.64 24.78 -1.20
C ILE A 28 20.41 23.29 -0.91
N LEU A 29 20.64 22.85 0.33
CA LEU A 29 20.45 21.44 0.71
C LEU A 29 18.99 21.02 0.57
N SER A 30 18.04 21.84 1.03
CA SER A 30 16.60 21.58 0.94
C SER A 30 16.12 21.46 -0.51
N ALA A 31 16.64 22.29 -1.41
CA ALA A 31 16.28 22.26 -2.83
C ALA A 31 16.58 20.90 -3.49
N VAL A 32 17.65 20.20 -3.05
CA VAL A 32 18.03 18.89 -3.59
C VAL A 32 17.46 17.73 -2.74
N ALA A 33 17.38 17.90 -1.42
CA ALA A 33 16.97 16.85 -0.50
C ALA A 33 15.47 16.55 -0.59
N ILE A 34 14.62 17.58 -0.70
CA ILE A 34 13.15 17.41 -0.69
C ILE A 34 12.67 16.56 -1.88
N PRO A 35 13.04 16.85 -3.16
CA PRO A 35 12.57 16.04 -4.28
C PRO A 35 13.02 14.58 -4.18
N ARG A 36 14.27 14.34 -3.77
CA ARG A 36 14.80 12.98 -3.59
C ARG A 36 14.09 12.22 -2.48
N TYR A 37 13.72 12.92 -1.41
CA TYR A 37 12.98 12.31 -0.30
C TYR A 37 11.57 11.90 -0.73
N LEU A 38 10.86 12.75 -1.47
CA LEU A 38 9.54 12.43 -2.02
C LEU A 38 9.57 11.22 -2.96
N GLU A 39 10.54 11.15 -3.87
CA GLU A 39 10.75 9.99 -4.75
C GLU A 39 11.00 8.70 -3.95
N THR A 40 11.73 8.80 -2.84
CA THR A 40 12.03 7.65 -1.97
C THR A 40 10.76 7.16 -1.27
N ILE A 41 9.90 8.06 -0.81
CA ILE A 41 8.60 7.71 -0.22
C ILE A 41 7.74 7.00 -1.27
N GLU A 42 7.59 7.57 -2.46
CA GLU A 42 6.78 6.98 -3.52
C GLU A 42 7.24 5.55 -3.88
N LYS A 43 8.55 5.35 -4.02
CA LYS A 43 9.13 4.02 -4.27
C LYS A 43 8.88 3.05 -3.12
N SER A 44 8.93 3.52 -1.88
CA SER A 44 8.63 2.71 -0.69
C SER A 44 7.16 2.28 -0.66
N GLU A 45 6.24 3.18 -1.00
CA GLU A 45 4.80 2.88 -1.10
C GLU A 45 4.54 1.83 -2.19
N ILE A 46 5.12 1.99 -3.38
CA ILE A 46 5.03 1.01 -4.47
C ILE A 46 5.54 -0.36 -4.02
N ALA A 47 6.72 -0.41 -3.38
CA ALA A 47 7.30 -1.66 -2.91
C ALA A 47 6.45 -2.34 -1.82
N SER A 48 5.83 -1.54 -0.94
CA SER A 48 4.90 -2.03 0.09
C SER A 48 3.67 -2.68 -0.55
N GLN A 49 3.07 -2.02 -1.54
CA GLN A 49 1.93 -2.56 -2.30
C GLN A 49 2.29 -3.87 -2.99
N ASP A 50 3.42 -3.89 -3.70
CA ASP A 50 3.89 -5.08 -4.40
C ASP A 50 4.12 -6.24 -3.42
N ALA A 51 4.64 -5.96 -2.22
CA ALA A 51 4.82 -6.98 -1.18
C ALA A 51 3.49 -7.54 -0.64
N VAL A 52 2.46 -6.70 -0.47
CA VAL A 52 1.12 -7.15 -0.06
C VAL A 52 0.50 -8.03 -1.13
N ILE A 53 0.51 -7.59 -2.39
CA ILE A 53 -0.07 -8.33 -3.51
C ILE A 53 0.68 -9.64 -3.77
N THR A 54 2.01 -9.65 -3.68
CA THR A 54 2.80 -10.89 -3.81
C THR A 54 2.43 -11.91 -2.73
N LYS A 55 2.26 -11.46 -1.48
CA LYS A 55 1.80 -12.33 -0.39
C LYS A 55 0.38 -12.83 -0.63
N LEU A 56 -0.49 -11.97 -1.14
CA LEU A 56 -1.86 -12.31 -1.49
C LEU A 56 -1.92 -13.40 -2.56
N CYS A 57 -1.18 -13.26 -3.67
CA CYS A 57 -1.12 -14.28 -4.72
C CYS A 57 -0.60 -15.62 -4.18
N ALA A 58 0.45 -15.61 -3.36
CA ALA A 58 0.97 -16.82 -2.72
C ALA A 58 -0.07 -17.46 -1.78
N ALA A 59 -0.83 -16.65 -1.04
CA ALA A 59 -1.89 -17.13 -0.17
C ALA A 59 -3.07 -17.73 -0.96
N LEU A 60 -3.47 -17.10 -2.06
CA LEU A 60 -4.50 -17.62 -2.97
C LEU A 60 -4.10 -18.96 -3.58
N GLU A 61 -2.83 -19.11 -3.98
CA GLU A 61 -2.30 -20.38 -4.47
C GLU A 61 -2.39 -21.48 -3.41
N ASN A 62 -1.95 -21.19 -2.17
CA ASN A 62 -2.04 -22.14 -1.07
C ASN A 62 -3.50 -22.51 -0.75
N TYR A 63 -4.41 -21.53 -0.80
CA TYR A 63 -5.84 -21.77 -0.61
C TYR A 63 -6.40 -22.72 -1.68
N ALA A 64 -6.08 -22.47 -2.95
CA ALA A 64 -6.51 -23.30 -4.07
C ALA A 64 -5.93 -24.74 -3.96
N GLN A 65 -4.67 -24.88 -3.53
CA GLN A 65 -4.06 -26.20 -3.27
C GLN A 65 -4.74 -26.94 -2.12
N HIS A 66 -5.06 -26.26 -1.02
CA HIS A 66 -5.79 -26.86 0.08
C HIS A 66 -7.18 -27.34 -0.37
N LYS A 67 -7.89 -26.53 -1.16
CA LYS A 67 -9.18 -26.92 -1.75
C LYS A 67 -9.07 -28.10 -2.70
N MET A 68 -7.99 -28.20 -3.47
CA MET A 68 -7.72 -29.38 -4.31
C MET A 68 -7.60 -30.66 -3.46
N LEU A 69 -6.98 -30.59 -2.29
CA LEU A 69 -6.84 -31.74 -1.40
C LEU A 69 -8.16 -32.12 -0.70
N THR A 70 -8.98 -31.13 -0.32
CA THR A 70 -10.22 -31.38 0.45
C THR A 70 -11.45 -31.62 -0.41
N GLU A 71 -11.56 -30.94 -1.54
CA GLU A 71 -12.74 -30.94 -2.42
C GLU A 71 -12.45 -31.55 -3.81
N GLY A 72 -11.19 -31.96 -4.05
CA GLY A 72 -10.75 -32.56 -5.31
C GLY A 72 -10.63 -31.57 -6.47
N ARG A 73 -10.74 -30.26 -6.21
CA ARG A 73 -10.68 -29.18 -7.21
C ARG A 73 -10.08 -27.90 -6.62
N ARG A 74 -9.41 -27.11 -7.46
CA ARG A 74 -8.90 -25.78 -7.08
C ARG A 74 -10.07 -24.80 -7.09
N ILE A 75 -10.21 -24.05 -6.01
CA ILE A 75 -11.26 -23.06 -5.79
C ILE A 75 -10.61 -21.83 -5.16
N TRP A 76 -11.03 -20.65 -5.58
CA TRP A 76 -10.56 -19.38 -5.03
C TRP A 76 -11.66 -18.76 -4.14
N PRO A 77 -11.27 -18.03 -3.08
CA PRO A 77 -12.25 -17.41 -2.19
C PRO A 77 -12.96 -16.24 -2.87
N THR A 78 -14.19 -15.94 -2.46
CA THR A 78 -14.92 -14.75 -2.96
C THR A 78 -14.19 -13.46 -2.61
N ASN A 79 -13.61 -13.37 -1.41
CA ASN A 79 -12.75 -12.27 -0.99
C ASN A 79 -11.29 -12.74 -0.97
N PRO A 80 -10.38 -12.15 -1.76
CA PRO A 80 -9.02 -12.61 -1.84
C PRO A 80 -8.26 -12.45 -0.51
N PHE A 81 -8.62 -11.48 0.34
CA PHE A 81 -8.00 -11.29 1.65
C PHE A 81 -8.32 -12.40 2.65
N ASP A 82 -9.34 -13.23 2.40
CA ASP A 82 -9.64 -14.38 3.26
C ASP A 82 -8.66 -15.54 3.07
N ALA A 83 -7.86 -15.54 1.99
CA ALA A 83 -6.75 -16.48 1.85
C ALA A 83 -5.55 -16.14 2.74
N LEU A 84 -5.42 -14.88 3.18
CA LEU A 84 -4.29 -14.45 4.01
C LEU A 84 -4.46 -14.88 5.46
N GLU A 85 -3.40 -15.43 6.05
CA GLU A 85 -3.35 -15.73 7.48
C GLU A 85 -3.43 -14.44 8.33
N THR A 86 -2.79 -13.37 7.88
CA THR A 86 -2.84 -12.06 8.51
C THR A 86 -3.17 -11.00 7.47
N LYS A 87 -4.36 -10.41 7.60
CA LYS A 87 -4.80 -9.29 6.75
C LYS A 87 -3.92 -8.06 7.03
N PRO A 88 -3.68 -7.17 6.05
CA PRO A 88 -3.00 -5.89 6.29
C PRO A 88 -3.66 -5.13 7.44
N HIS A 89 -2.88 -4.43 8.27
CA HIS A 89 -3.44 -3.76 9.44
C HIS A 89 -4.42 -2.63 9.08
N THR A 90 -4.30 -2.07 7.88
CA THR A 90 -5.17 -1.05 7.30
C THR A 90 -6.25 -1.65 6.41
N TYR A 91 -6.43 -2.97 6.41
CA TYR A 91 -7.52 -3.59 5.69
C TYR A 91 -8.85 -3.34 6.39
N THR A 92 -9.79 -2.77 5.65
CA THR A 92 -11.16 -2.55 6.10
C THR A 92 -12.06 -3.65 5.53
N ASP A 93 -12.67 -4.43 6.41
CA ASP A 93 -13.64 -5.48 6.07
C ASP A 93 -15.05 -4.88 6.15
N ASP A 94 -15.45 -4.13 5.12
CA ASP A 94 -16.81 -3.60 5.01
C ASP A 94 -17.63 -4.47 4.04
N VAL A 95 -18.77 -4.96 4.51
CA VAL A 95 -19.72 -5.76 3.71
C VAL A 95 -20.32 -4.94 2.56
N ASN A 96 -20.27 -3.61 2.66
CA ASN A 96 -20.60 -2.68 1.57
C ASN A 96 -19.36 -1.94 1.06
N ALA A 97 -18.18 -2.57 1.15
CA ALA A 97 -16.90 -1.95 0.87
C ALA A 97 -16.96 -1.03 -0.34
N VAL A 98 -16.65 0.23 -0.08
CA VAL A 98 -16.34 1.22 -1.09
C VAL A 98 -14.86 1.11 -1.47
N ASP A 99 -14.50 1.74 -2.58
CA ASP A 99 -13.09 1.92 -2.90
C ASP A 99 -12.39 2.64 -1.75
N ALA A 100 -11.13 2.26 -1.47
CA ALA A 100 -10.32 2.86 -0.43
C ALA A 100 -10.40 4.40 -0.48
N ASP A 101 -10.75 5.00 0.65
CA ASP A 101 -10.97 6.45 0.80
C ASP A 101 -10.17 7.06 1.96
N VAL A 102 -9.49 6.21 2.74
CA VAL A 102 -8.56 6.62 3.80
C VAL A 102 -7.11 6.28 3.44
N ASP A 103 -6.17 7.09 3.92
CA ASP A 103 -4.74 6.88 3.70
C ASP A 103 -4.25 5.52 4.18
N ASN A 104 -3.51 4.84 3.29
CA ASN A 104 -2.96 3.49 3.45
C ASN A 104 -3.99 2.37 3.57
N GLU A 105 -5.28 2.67 3.42
CA GLU A 105 -6.35 1.68 3.49
C GLU A 105 -6.27 0.64 2.38
N TRP A 106 -6.66 -0.59 2.71
CA TRP A 106 -6.93 -1.64 1.73
C TRP A 106 -8.39 -2.05 1.82
N THR A 107 -9.08 -2.15 0.70
CA THR A 107 -10.44 -2.69 0.64
C THR A 107 -10.56 -3.73 -0.48
N PHE A 108 -11.59 -4.56 -0.40
CA PHE A 108 -12.00 -5.41 -1.51
C PHE A 108 -13.46 -5.13 -1.84
N VAL A 109 -13.70 -4.65 -3.06
CA VAL A 109 -15.03 -4.29 -3.55
C VAL A 109 -15.49 -5.40 -4.50
N VAL A 110 -16.56 -6.10 -4.13
CA VAL A 110 -17.19 -7.10 -4.99
C VAL A 110 -18.00 -6.38 -6.07
N GLU A 111 -17.86 -6.78 -7.32
CA GLU A 111 -18.73 -6.27 -8.39
C GLU A 111 -20.14 -6.86 -8.20
N ALA A 112 -21.17 -5.99 -8.16
CA ALA A 112 -22.54 -6.33 -7.76
C ALA A 112 -23.20 -7.50 -8.51
N TRP A 113 -22.65 -7.90 -9.66
CA TRP A 113 -23.20 -8.93 -10.54
C TRP A 113 -22.26 -10.11 -10.79
N ALA A 114 -21.11 -10.18 -10.10
CA ALA A 114 -20.00 -11.00 -10.55
C ALA A 114 -19.49 -12.05 -9.54
N ASN A 115 -20.35 -12.61 -8.68
CA ASN A 115 -20.10 -13.84 -7.88
C ASN A 115 -18.62 -14.10 -7.46
N GLY A 116 -17.99 -13.15 -6.77
CA GLY A 116 -16.60 -13.28 -6.28
C GLY A 116 -15.52 -12.64 -7.16
N THR A 117 -15.86 -12.17 -8.35
CA THR A 117 -15.08 -11.18 -9.09
C THR A 117 -15.28 -9.80 -8.46
N GLY A 118 -14.19 -9.06 -8.33
CA GLY A 118 -14.13 -7.78 -7.65
C GLY A 118 -12.86 -7.02 -7.99
N ARG A 119 -12.56 -6.02 -7.17
CA ARG A 119 -11.29 -5.29 -7.21
C ARG A 119 -10.77 -5.07 -5.81
N ILE A 120 -9.48 -5.31 -5.66
CA ILE A 120 -8.73 -4.89 -4.48
C ILE A 120 -8.36 -3.44 -4.71
N THR A 121 -8.60 -2.56 -3.75
CA THR A 121 -8.24 -1.15 -3.86
C THR A 121 -7.37 -0.69 -2.70
N HIS A 122 -6.54 0.31 -2.97
CA HIS A 122 -5.67 0.91 -1.97
C HIS A 122 -5.39 2.37 -2.27
N GLN A 123 -5.37 3.19 -1.21
CA GLN A 123 -5.05 4.61 -1.26
C GLN A 123 -3.68 4.86 -0.61
N ARG A 124 -2.78 5.52 -1.32
CA ARG A 124 -1.49 5.98 -0.78
C ARG A 124 -1.66 7.27 0.04
N ALA A 125 -0.64 7.61 0.82
CA ALA A 125 -0.60 8.86 1.60
C ALA A 125 -0.65 10.16 0.75
N ASP A 126 -0.40 10.07 -0.55
CA ASP A 126 -0.57 11.18 -1.50
C ASP A 126 -1.99 11.25 -2.10
N ASN A 127 -2.93 10.48 -1.56
CA ASN A 127 -4.31 10.34 -2.02
C ASN A 127 -4.46 9.70 -3.42
N THR A 128 -3.38 9.18 -4.00
CA THR A 128 -3.48 8.38 -5.24
C THR A 128 -4.05 7.00 -4.93
N ARG A 129 -4.99 6.56 -5.77
CA ARG A 129 -5.72 5.32 -5.59
C ARG A 129 -5.41 4.34 -6.71
N TRP A 130 -5.18 3.10 -6.30
CA TRP A 130 -4.74 2.02 -7.16
C TRP A 130 -5.63 0.81 -6.95
N GLU A 131 -5.82 0.05 -8.01
CA GLU A 131 -6.63 -1.17 -7.98
C GLU A 131 -5.93 -2.35 -8.63
N TRP A 132 -6.32 -3.54 -8.18
CA TRP A 132 -6.01 -4.82 -8.78
C TRP A 132 -7.32 -5.53 -9.02
N SER A 133 -7.63 -5.80 -10.28
CA SER A 133 -8.81 -6.60 -10.62
C SER A 133 -8.59 -8.03 -10.11
N TYR A 134 -9.63 -8.60 -9.53
CA TYR A 134 -9.63 -9.96 -9.02
C TYR A 134 -10.82 -10.70 -9.60
N ASP A 135 -10.57 -11.89 -10.11
CA ASP A 135 -11.60 -12.82 -10.52
C ASP A 135 -11.44 -14.11 -9.70
N SER A 136 -12.46 -14.51 -8.94
CA SER A 136 -12.44 -15.81 -8.28
C SER A 136 -12.64 -16.97 -9.26
N GLY A 137 -13.02 -16.66 -10.51
CA GLY A 137 -13.41 -17.63 -11.52
C GLY A 137 -14.77 -18.27 -11.20
N VAL A 138 -15.14 -19.26 -12.01
CA VAL A 138 -16.37 -20.04 -11.79
C VAL A 138 -16.01 -21.25 -10.95
N ASN A 139 -16.53 -21.32 -9.72
CA ASN A 139 -16.27 -22.41 -8.76
C ASN A 139 -17.56 -23.19 -8.46
N SER A 140 -18.23 -23.67 -9.50
CA SER A 140 -19.55 -24.30 -9.41
C SER A 140 -19.50 -25.83 -9.27
N GLY A 141 -18.33 -26.44 -9.46
CA GLY A 141 -18.17 -27.88 -9.48
C GLY A 141 -18.65 -28.52 -10.79
N SER A 142 -18.66 -27.75 -11.87
CA SER A 142 -19.09 -28.16 -13.21
C SER A 142 -17.92 -28.07 -14.20
N ASP A 143 -18.09 -28.61 -15.41
CA ASP A 143 -17.09 -28.58 -16.48
C ASP A 143 -16.81 -27.16 -17.03
N VAL A 144 -17.56 -26.16 -16.57
CA VAL A 144 -17.40 -24.74 -16.88
C VAL A 144 -16.59 -23.97 -15.83
N ASP A 145 -16.01 -24.67 -14.86
CA ASP A 145 -15.21 -24.03 -13.83
C ASP A 145 -13.96 -23.35 -14.45
N VAL A 146 -13.64 -22.14 -13.98
CA VAL A 146 -12.55 -21.29 -14.49
C VAL A 146 -11.62 -20.93 -13.33
N SER A 147 -10.30 -20.96 -13.58
CA SER A 147 -9.28 -20.55 -12.59
C SER A 147 -9.50 -19.10 -12.15
N GLY A 148 -9.23 -18.80 -10.89
CA GLY A 148 -9.23 -17.42 -10.41
C GLY A 148 -7.99 -16.68 -10.88
N ALA A 149 -8.10 -15.37 -11.14
CA ALA A 149 -7.01 -14.54 -11.61
C ALA A 149 -6.89 -13.23 -10.82
N VAL A 150 -5.66 -12.74 -10.66
CA VAL A 150 -5.35 -11.38 -10.19
C VAL A 150 -4.65 -10.65 -11.32
N TYR A 151 -5.04 -9.41 -11.60
CA TYR A 151 -4.46 -8.59 -12.65
C TYR A 151 -3.43 -7.60 -12.10
N GLU A 152 -2.56 -7.11 -12.99
CA GLU A 152 -1.57 -6.09 -12.65
C GLU A 152 -2.20 -4.80 -12.12
N ARG A 153 -1.43 -4.05 -11.33
CA ARG A 153 -1.83 -2.77 -10.75
C ARG A 153 -2.29 -1.80 -11.85
N SER A 154 -3.42 -1.15 -11.63
CA SER A 154 -3.95 -0.09 -12.50
C SER A 154 -4.47 1.09 -11.67
N PRO A 155 -4.59 2.30 -12.25
CA PRO A 155 -5.31 3.39 -11.59
C PRO A 155 -6.75 2.96 -11.31
N LEU A 156 -7.33 3.48 -10.21
CA LEU A 156 -8.72 3.19 -9.86
C LEU A 156 -9.67 3.41 -11.05
N ASP A 157 -10.62 2.50 -11.25
CA ASP A 157 -11.63 2.47 -12.32
C ASP A 157 -11.08 2.27 -13.75
N THR A 158 -9.84 1.81 -13.90
CA THR A 158 -9.23 1.56 -15.23
C THR A 158 -9.23 0.06 -15.60
N ARG A 159 -9.26 -0.83 -14.61
CA ARG A 159 -9.09 -2.29 -14.69
C ARG A 159 -7.77 -2.73 -15.32
N GLY A 160 -7.08 -3.65 -14.63
CA GLY A 160 -5.86 -4.26 -15.15
C GLY A 160 -6.16 -5.16 -16.35
N THR A 161 -5.35 -5.09 -17.41
CA THR A 161 -5.52 -5.93 -18.61
C THR A 161 -4.56 -7.12 -18.66
N THR A 162 -3.49 -7.07 -17.88
CA THR A 162 -2.46 -8.11 -17.83
C THR A 162 -2.67 -8.97 -16.59
N ILE A 163 -2.62 -10.29 -16.74
CA ILE A 163 -2.71 -11.24 -15.63
C ILE A 163 -1.39 -11.24 -14.87
N LEU A 164 -1.48 -11.05 -13.55
CA LEU A 164 -0.37 -11.14 -12.61
C LEU A 164 -0.28 -12.54 -11.97
N PHE A 165 -1.42 -13.20 -11.78
CA PHE A 165 -1.56 -14.53 -11.18
C PHE A 165 -2.81 -15.23 -11.71
N GLU A 166 -2.75 -16.54 -11.95
CA GLU A 166 -3.85 -17.41 -12.42
C GLU A 166 -3.74 -18.85 -11.85
#